data_AF-A0A5C5G3V9-F1
#
_entry.id   AF-A0A5C5G3V9-F1
#
_cell.length_a   1.000
_cell.length_b   1.000
_cell.length_c   1.000
_cell.angle_alpha   90.00
_cell.angle_beta   90.00
_cell.angle_gamma   90.00
#
_symmetry.space_group_name_H-M   'P 1'
#
loop_
_entity.id
_entity.type
_entity.pdbx_description
1 polymer ?
#
loop_
_entity_poly.entity_id
_entity_poly.type
_entity_poly.pdbx_seq_one_letter_code
_entity_poly.pdbx_strand_id
1 'polypeptide(L)'
;MPSCLTLFDNFLLCYSLASQIKSVYRHGAPRECTPKFEDFKFCMSIKNLSDEQRDEVWVRRRAEWWARRRLGKSSEDVWEARRCVALLSCRDRRLFVWEVLTRRTARRDVYTDPLEEKRKAAAAEAAASQA
;
A
#
# COMPACT_ATOMS: atom_id res chain seq x y z
N MET A 1 -15.34 -0.65 5.43
CA MET A 1 -14.32 -1.69 5.61
C MET A 1 -14.73 -2.94 4.82
N PRO A 2 -13.80 -3.68 4.17
CA PRO A 2 -14.14 -4.96 3.53
C PRO A 2 -14.58 -6.01 4.55
N SER A 3 -15.31 -7.04 4.09
CA SER A 3 -15.76 -8.13 4.97
C SER A 3 -14.60 -9.03 5.42
N CYS A 4 -14.68 -9.62 6.61
CA CYS A 4 -13.58 -10.45 7.13
C CYS A 4 -13.26 -11.67 6.25
N LEU A 5 -14.26 -12.24 5.57
CA LEU A 5 -14.05 -13.34 4.62
C LEU A 5 -13.20 -12.89 3.42
N THR A 6 -13.48 -11.70 2.87
CA THR A 6 -12.66 -11.20 1.76
C THR A 6 -11.20 -10.97 2.18
N LEU A 7 -10.94 -10.56 3.44
CA LEU A 7 -9.58 -10.43 3.98
C LEU A 7 -8.90 -11.79 4.13
N PHE A 8 -9.66 -12.82 4.51
CA PHE A 8 -9.16 -14.19 4.58
C PHE A 8 -8.82 -14.74 3.19
N ASP A 9 -9.67 -14.52 2.19
CA ASP A 9 -9.40 -14.93 0.81
C ASP A 9 -8.14 -14.25 0.26
N ASN A 10 -7.94 -12.97 0.58
CA ASN A 10 -6.71 -12.24 0.24
C ASN A 10 -5.45 -12.86 0.88
N PHE A 11 -5.58 -13.44 2.08
CA PHE A 11 -4.50 -14.17 2.74
C PHE A 11 -4.22 -15.50 2.02
N LEU A 12 -5.24 -16.26 1.64
CA LEU A 12 -5.05 -17.52 0.89
C LEU A 12 -4.47 -17.27 -0.51
N LEU A 13 -4.97 -16.26 -1.21
CA LEU A 13 -4.40 -15.81 -2.49
C LEU A 13 -2.94 -15.38 -2.35
N CYS A 14 -2.50 -14.99 -1.15
CA CYS A 14 -1.11 -14.68 -0.91
C CYS A 14 -0.20 -15.89 -1.01
N TYR A 15 -0.62 -17.01 -0.43
CA TYR A 15 0.11 -18.27 -0.48
C TYR A 15 -0.03 -19.02 -1.79
N SER A 16 -0.90 -18.56 -2.69
CA SER A 16 -1.03 -19.16 -4.01
C SER A 16 0.31 -19.19 -4.76
N LEU A 17 0.59 -20.34 -5.39
CA LEU A 17 1.82 -20.59 -6.13
C LEU A 17 2.12 -19.51 -7.17
N ALA A 18 1.09 -19.07 -7.92
CA ALA A 18 1.23 -18.02 -8.93
C ALA A 18 1.77 -16.70 -8.35
N SER A 19 1.32 -16.34 -7.15
CA SER A 19 1.73 -15.13 -6.45
C SER A 19 3.17 -15.24 -5.91
N GLN A 20 3.51 -16.40 -5.35
CA GLN A 20 4.86 -16.69 -4.86
C GLN A 20 5.89 -16.67 -6.00
N ILE A 21 5.61 -17.34 -7.12
CA ILE A 21 6.52 -17.42 -8.29
C ILE A 21 6.83 -16.02 -8.83
N LYS A 22 5.81 -15.16 -8.91
CA LYS A 22 5.98 -13.76 -9.36
C LYS A 22 6.85 -12.94 -8.40
N SER A 23 6.75 -13.19 -7.09
CA SER A 23 7.61 -12.54 -6.09
C SER A 23 9.05 -13.01 -6.22
N VAL A 24 9.27 -14.33 -6.34
CA VAL A 24 10.60 -14.91 -6.52
C VAL A 24 11.25 -14.38 -7.80
N TYR A 25 10.53 -14.34 -8.92
CA TYR A 25 11.04 -13.80 -10.18
C TYR A 25 11.47 -12.32 -10.09
N ARG A 26 10.77 -11.50 -9.28
CA ARG A 26 11.04 -10.05 -9.16
C ARG A 26 12.05 -9.71 -8.10
N HIS A 27 11.93 -10.31 -6.92
CA HIS A 27 12.66 -9.93 -5.72
C HIS A 27 13.65 -10.99 -5.25
N GLY A 28 13.67 -12.18 -5.89
CA GLY A 28 14.55 -13.29 -5.51
C GLY A 28 14.13 -14.02 -4.23
N ALA A 29 13.01 -13.63 -3.62
CA ALA A 29 12.51 -14.20 -2.38
C ALA A 29 10.99 -14.41 -2.45
N PRO A 30 10.46 -15.43 -1.73
CA PRO A 30 9.03 -15.54 -1.53
C PRO A 30 8.49 -14.27 -0.85
N ARG A 31 7.26 -13.90 -1.17
CA ARG A 31 6.57 -12.77 -0.55
C ARG A 31 6.20 -13.12 0.89
N GLU A 32 6.36 -12.16 1.79
CA GLU A 32 5.91 -12.25 3.16
C GLU A 32 4.38 -12.03 3.23
N CYS A 33 3.66 -13.07 3.65
CA CYS A 33 2.20 -13.06 3.72
C CYS A 33 1.62 -12.64 5.08
N THR A 34 2.47 -12.48 6.10
CA THR A 34 2.11 -12.10 7.46
C THR A 34 1.23 -10.85 7.56
N PRO A 35 1.48 -9.75 6.82
CA PRO A 35 0.64 -8.54 6.93
C PRO A 35 -0.82 -8.78 6.53
N LYS A 36 -1.08 -9.72 5.60
CA LYS A 36 -2.45 -10.07 5.19
C LYS A 36 -3.17 -10.88 6.26
N PHE A 37 -2.43 -11.75 6.96
CA PHE A 37 -2.96 -12.49 8.09
C PHE A 37 -3.30 -11.58 9.27
N GLU A 38 -2.44 -10.59 9.54
CA GLU A 38 -2.69 -9.60 10.58
C GLU A 38 -3.94 -8.77 10.30
N ASP A 39 -4.23 -8.44 9.03
CA ASP A 39 -5.44 -7.73 8.64
C ASP A 39 -6.70 -8.58 8.90
N PHE A 40 -6.64 -9.90 8.64
CA PHE A 40 -7.72 -10.83 8.97
C PHE A 40 -7.94 -10.93 10.49
N LYS A 41 -6.87 -11.15 11.27
CA LYS A 41 -6.94 -11.22 12.74
C LYS A 41 -7.51 -9.93 13.32
N PHE A 42 -7.13 -8.79 12.75
CA PHE A 42 -7.64 -7.49 13.16
C PHE A 42 -9.15 -7.34 12.91
N CYS A 43 -9.62 -7.75 11.73
CA CYS A 43 -11.05 -7.76 11.42
C CYS A 43 -11.86 -8.54 12.47
N MET A 44 -11.36 -9.72 12.85
CA MET A 44 -11.98 -10.54 13.89
C MET A 44 -11.94 -9.87 15.28
N SER A 45 -10.86 -9.17 15.61
CA SER A 45 -10.73 -8.49 16.91
C SER A 45 -11.68 -7.29 17.10
N ILE A 46 -12.05 -6.62 16.00
CA ILE A 46 -12.91 -5.42 16.06
C ILE A 46 -14.37 -5.71 15.71
N LYS A 47 -14.77 -6.98 15.62
CA LYS A 47 -16.13 -7.38 15.19
C LYS A 47 -17.25 -6.80 16.06
N ASN A 48 -16.97 -6.52 17.33
CA ASN A 48 -17.93 -6.01 18.31
C ASN A 48 -18.13 -4.48 18.28
N LEU A 49 -17.37 -3.74 17.46
CA LEU A 49 -17.51 -2.29 17.33
C LEU A 49 -18.65 -1.92 16.37
N SER A 50 -19.18 -0.69 16.51
CA SER A 50 -20.15 -0.13 15.57
C SER A 50 -19.54 0.01 14.18
N ASP A 51 -20.39 0.04 13.16
CA ASP A 51 -19.98 0.08 11.76
C ASP A 51 -19.09 1.31 11.45
N GLU A 52 -19.43 2.46 12.02
CA GLU A 52 -18.68 3.72 11.88
C GLU A 52 -17.31 3.63 12.56
N GLN A 53 -17.27 3.13 13.79
CA GLN A 53 -16.02 2.99 14.55
C GLN A 53 -15.08 1.99 13.88
N ARG A 54 -15.62 0.90 13.31
CA ARG A 54 -14.80 -0.07 12.56
C ARG A 54 -14.14 0.59 11.35
N ASP A 55 -14.87 1.41 10.62
CA ASP A 55 -14.35 2.10 9.45
C ASP A 55 -13.25 3.10 9.83
N GLU A 56 -13.43 3.89 10.88
CA GLU A 56 -12.43 4.85 11.35
C GLU A 56 -11.12 4.16 11.77
N VAL A 57 -11.23 3.10 12.57
CA VAL A 57 -10.03 2.37 13.03
C VAL A 57 -9.35 1.65 11.86
N TRP A 58 -10.11 1.13 10.90
CA TRP A 58 -9.57 0.51 9.70
C TRP A 58 -8.80 1.49 8.83
N VAL A 59 -9.37 2.67 8.58
CA VAL A 59 -8.73 3.76 7.85
C VAL A 59 -7.42 4.16 8.51
N ARG A 60 -7.41 4.38 9.82
CA ARG A 60 -6.19 4.75 10.57
C ARG A 60 -5.10 3.70 10.39
N ARG A 61 -5.43 2.41 10.55
CA ARG A 61 -4.50 1.31 10.34
C ARG A 61 -3.97 1.24 8.90
N ARG A 62 -4.81 1.48 7.89
CA ARG A 62 -4.37 1.52 6.48
C ARG A 62 -3.48 2.73 6.20
N ALA A 63 -3.76 3.89 6.80
CA ALA A 63 -2.90 5.06 6.69
C ALA A 63 -1.49 4.77 7.21
N GLU A 64 -1.38 4.12 8.38
CA GLU A 64 -0.09 3.67 8.94
C GLU A 64 0.62 2.66 8.03
N TRP A 65 -0.12 1.68 7.49
CA TRP A 65 0.44 0.71 6.56
C TRP A 65 0.97 1.37 5.28
N TRP A 66 0.24 2.32 4.71
CA TRP A 66 0.68 3.09 3.55
C TRP A 66 1.93 3.91 3.86
N ALA A 67 1.98 4.56 5.03
CA ALA A 67 3.16 5.29 5.48
C ALA A 67 4.40 4.38 5.57
N ARG A 68 4.28 3.19 6.18
CA ARG A 68 5.37 2.20 6.26
C ARG A 68 5.78 1.68 4.88
N ARG A 69 4.81 1.40 4.02
CA ARG A 69 5.07 0.88 2.66
C ARG A 69 5.82 1.87 1.79
N ARG A 70 5.59 3.18 1.95
CA ARG A 70 6.31 4.22 1.21
C ARG A 70 7.81 4.22 1.49
N LEU A 71 8.21 3.84 2.70
CA LEU A 71 9.62 3.71 3.10
C LEU A 71 10.27 2.43 2.56
N GLY A 72 9.47 1.45 2.12
CA GLY A 72 9.94 0.17 1.61
C GLY A 72 10.46 0.22 0.17
N LYS A 73 11.19 -0.83 -0.22
CA LYS A 73 11.71 -1.01 -1.58
C LYS A 73 10.57 -1.17 -2.59
N SER A 74 10.66 -0.46 -3.71
CA SER A 74 9.69 -0.50 -4.81
C SER A 74 10.11 -1.53 -5.86
N SER A 75 9.16 -2.01 -6.67
CA SER A 75 9.49 -2.81 -7.86
C SER A 75 10.32 -2.03 -8.89
N GLU A 76 10.26 -0.70 -8.88
CA GLU A 76 11.09 0.17 -9.73
C GLU A 76 12.57 0.01 -9.43
N ASP A 77 12.95 -0.24 -8.16
CA ASP A 77 14.33 -0.43 -7.75
C ASP A 77 14.98 -1.64 -8.46
N VAL A 78 14.19 -2.68 -8.74
CA VAL A 78 14.64 -3.87 -9.49
C VAL A 78 14.94 -3.51 -10.95
N TRP A 79 14.13 -2.67 -11.57
CA TRP A 79 14.30 -2.27 -12.96
C TRP A 79 15.41 -1.24 -13.14
N GLU A 80 15.60 -0.32 -12.18
CA GLU A 80 16.78 0.53 -12.16
C GLU A 80 18.07 -0.27 -12.03
N ALA A 81 18.10 -1.28 -11.16
CA ALA A 81 19.25 -2.18 -11.04
C ALA A 81 19.55 -2.92 -12.36
N ARG A 82 18.53 -3.34 -13.13
CA ARG A 82 18.71 -3.97 -14.44
C ARG A 82 19.18 -2.99 -15.52
N ARG A 83 18.66 -1.76 -15.54
CA ARG A 83 19.10 -0.70 -16.48
C ARG A 83 20.58 -0.35 -16.28
N CYS A 84 21.03 -0.32 -15.03
CA CYS A 84 22.43 -0.04 -14.69
C CYS A 84 23.43 -1.10 -15.16
N VAL A 85 22.97 -2.34 -15.40
CA VAL A 85 23.83 -3.44 -15.90
C VAL A 85 23.90 -3.46 -17.43
N ALA A 86 22.83 -3.04 -18.12
CA ALA A 86 22.75 -3.09 -19.58
C ALA A 86 23.54 -1.96 -20.29
N LEU A 87 23.84 -0.87 -19.58
CA LEU A 87 24.69 0.22 -20.07
C LEU A 87 25.92 0.25 -19.18
N LEU A 88 27.12 0.14 -19.76
CA LEU A 88 28.43 0.30 -19.10
C LEU A 88 28.66 1.72 -18.51
N SER A 89 27.62 2.41 -18.07
CA SER A 89 27.60 3.78 -17.56
C SER A 89 27.05 3.85 -16.14
N CYS A 90 27.56 3.00 -15.24
CA CYS A 90 27.35 3.13 -13.80
C CYS A 90 28.65 3.51 -13.07
N ARG A 91 29.51 4.30 -13.71
CA ARG A 91 30.77 4.78 -13.13
C ARG A 91 30.82 6.30 -13.05
N ASP A 92 29.81 6.92 -12.43
CA ASP A 92 30.06 8.22 -11.81
C ASP A 92 29.29 8.40 -10.49
N ARG A 93 30.02 8.25 -9.39
CA ARG A 93 29.48 8.05 -8.04
C ARG A 93 29.11 9.37 -7.32
N ARG A 94 29.28 10.54 -7.97
CA ARG A 94 29.12 11.86 -7.33
C ARG A 94 27.89 12.68 -7.75
N LEU A 95 27.34 12.48 -8.95
CA LEU A 95 26.16 13.22 -9.42
C LEU A 95 24.82 12.53 -9.10
N PHE A 96 24.84 11.21 -8.88
CA PHE A 96 23.63 10.41 -8.66
C PHE A 96 22.94 10.67 -7.30
N VAL A 97 23.69 11.11 -6.29
CA VAL A 97 23.16 11.26 -4.93
C VAL A 97 22.14 12.40 -4.87
N TRP A 98 22.40 13.54 -5.52
CA TRP A 98 21.52 14.70 -5.46
C TRP A 98 20.26 14.54 -6.31
N GLU A 99 20.36 13.94 -7.51
CA GLU A 99 19.21 13.76 -8.42
C GLU A 99 18.26 12.63 -7.99
N VAL A 100 18.79 11.55 -7.38
CA VAL A 100 17.96 10.49 -6.78
C VAL A 100 17.31 10.94 -5.47
N LEU A 101 17.97 11.81 -4.69
CA LEU A 101 17.36 12.40 -3.50
C LEU A 101 16.22 13.38 -3.85
N THR A 102 16.35 14.17 -4.93
CA THR A 102 15.29 15.10 -5.38
C THR A 102 14.15 14.41 -6.15
N ARG A 103 14.36 13.25 -6.79
CA ARG A 103 13.26 12.44 -7.35
C ARG A 103 12.54 11.58 -6.33
N ARG A 104 13.18 11.18 -5.22
CA ARG A 104 12.54 10.41 -4.12
C ARG A 104 11.44 11.21 -3.40
N THR A 105 11.47 12.54 -3.44
CA THR A 105 10.46 13.40 -2.81
C THR A 105 9.15 13.51 -3.60
N ALA A 106 9.05 12.91 -4.79
CA ALA A 106 7.87 13.02 -5.66
C ALA A 106 6.88 11.85 -5.54
N ARG A 107 6.90 11.06 -4.46
CA ARG A 107 5.81 10.10 -4.19
C ARG A 107 4.70 10.77 -3.39
N ARG A 108 4.09 11.79 -4.00
CA ARG A 108 2.98 12.58 -3.43
C ARG A 108 1.64 11.93 -3.78
N ASP A 109 1.48 10.66 -3.45
CA ASP A 109 0.15 10.02 -3.49
C ASP A 109 -0.38 10.08 -2.07
N VAL A 110 -1.07 11.18 -1.74
CA VAL A 110 -1.81 11.34 -0.49
C VAL A 110 -2.70 10.11 -0.37
N TYR A 111 -2.60 9.36 0.73
CA TYR A 111 -3.59 8.31 1.00
C TYR A 111 -4.89 9.07 1.19
N THR A 112 -5.77 9.03 0.17
CA THR A 112 -7.09 9.64 0.28
C THR A 112 -7.87 8.77 1.25
N ASP A 113 -8.21 9.36 2.39
CA ASP A 113 -9.04 8.72 3.39
C ASP A 113 -10.45 8.57 2.78
N PRO A 114 -10.94 7.34 2.54
CA PRO A 114 -12.26 7.13 1.94
C PRO A 114 -13.40 7.68 2.81
N LEU A 115 -13.20 7.84 4.13
CA LEU A 115 -14.19 8.47 5.01
C LEU A 115 -14.23 9.97 4.82
N GLU A 116 -13.09 10.61 4.59
CA GLU A 116 -13.04 12.04 4.22
C GLU A 116 -13.73 12.28 2.88
N GLU A 117 -13.56 11.40 1.90
CA GLU A 117 -14.31 11.48 0.63
C GLU A 117 -15.81 11.31 0.83
N LYS A 118 -16.24 10.33 1.65
CA LYS A 118 -17.66 10.17 2.00
C LYS A 118 -18.24 11.37 2.74
N ARG A 119 -17.49 11.96 3.68
CA ARG A 119 -17.89 13.19 4.39
C ARG A 119 -18.04 14.37 3.44
N LYS A 120 -17.12 14.54 2.50
CA LYS A 120 -17.19 15.58 1.46
C LYS A 120 -18.39 15.37 0.53
N ALA A 121 -18.65 14.13 0.13
CA ALA A 121 -19.83 13.78 -0.66
C ALA A 121 -21.14 14.07 0.08
N ALA A 122 -21.26 13.64 1.35
CA ALA A 122 -22.43 13.91 2.17
C ALA A 122 -22.62 15.42 2.44
N ALA A 123 -21.55 16.18 2.63
CA ALA A 123 -21.61 17.63 2.76
C ALA A 123 -22.03 18.33 1.46
N ALA A 124 -21.60 17.82 0.31
CA ALA A 124 -22.02 18.32 -1.01
C ALA A 124 -23.50 18.02 -1.29
N GLU A 125 -23.98 16.82 -0.93
CA GLU A 125 -25.40 16.45 -1.00
C GLU A 125 -26.26 17.31 -0.07
N ALA A 126 -25.81 17.57 1.17
CA ALA A 126 -26.49 18.46 2.10
C ALA A 126 -26.55 19.91 1.58
N ALA A 127 -25.46 20.42 0.99
CA ALA A 127 -25.43 21.75 0.37
C ALA A 127 -26.35 21.83 -0.86
N ALA A 128 -26.46 20.77 -1.66
CA ALA A 128 -27.36 20.71 -2.81
C ALA A 128 -28.84 20.64 -2.40
N SER A 129 -29.17 20.12 -1.22
CA SER A 129 -30.54 20.10 -0.69
C SER A 129 -31.03 21.45 -0.15
N GLN A 130 -30.13 22.42 0.03
CA GLN A 130 -30.41 23.76 0.57
C GLN A 130 -30.47 24.85 -0.51
N ALA A 131 -30.30 24.50 -1.79
CA ALA A 131 -30.40 25.38 -2.96
C ALA A 131 -31.66 25.06 -3.78
#